data_AF-A0A937C0G1-F1
#
_entry.id   AF-A0A937C0G1-F1
#
_cell.length_a   1.000
_cell.length_b   1.000
_cell.length_c   1.000
_cell.angle_alpha   90.00
_cell.angle_beta   90.00
_cell.angle_gamma   90.00
#
_symmetry.space_group_name_H-M   'P 1'
#
loop_
_entity.id
_entity.type
_entity.pdbx_description
1 polymer ?
#
loop_
_entity_poly.entity_id
_entity_poly.type
_entity_poly.pdbx_seq_one_letter_code
_entity_poly.pdbx_strand_id
1 'polypeptide(L)'
;MGFGQQHILGQKGNKNGVAISAVYTGGLSIGLLRPYYLEVQDPVTGDNKVIKYSLQDSALFLGPTIIGSGGFGKGWGEMKMKPGAFAKIALRFDYGRFNETVSGIELGLSTEFYGSKIPIMAMQKDKQLFFQAYISLLFGSRK
;
A
#
# COMPACT_ATOMS: atom_id res chain seq x y z
N MET A 1 -8.13 -1.78 11.94
CA MET A 1 -7.91 -2.06 13.38
C MET A 1 -6.83 -3.10 13.49
N GLY A 2 -5.75 -2.84 14.21
CA GLY A 2 -4.64 -3.80 14.32
C GLY A 2 -4.02 -3.80 15.70
N PHE A 3 -3.62 -4.97 16.15
CA PHE A 3 -2.90 -5.17 17.39
C PHE A 3 -1.46 -5.53 17.06
N GLY A 4 -0.51 -4.82 17.66
CA GLY A 4 0.90 -5.07 17.48
C GLY A 4 1.60 -5.14 18.82
N GLN A 5 2.56 -6.05 18.93
CA GLN A 5 3.39 -6.20 20.10
C GLN A 5 4.85 -6.12 19.67
N GLN A 6 5.62 -5.42 20.50
CA GLN A 6 7.07 -5.34 20.40
C GLN A 6 7.67 -6.20 21.51
N HIS A 7 8.58 -7.09 21.13
CA HIS A 7 9.38 -7.89 22.03
C HIS A 7 10.84 -7.46 21.94
N ILE A 8 11.42 -7.02 23.06
CA ILE A 8 12.82 -6.62 23.13
C ILE A 8 13.65 -7.89 23.31
N LEU A 9 14.41 -8.26 22.28
CA LEU A 9 15.21 -9.48 22.25
C LEU A 9 16.56 -9.31 22.96
N GLY A 10 17.09 -8.08 22.98
CA GLY A 10 18.36 -7.77 23.62
C GLY A 10 18.36 -6.37 24.20
N GLN A 11 18.50 -6.28 25.53
CA GLN A 11 18.70 -5.01 26.22
C GLN A 11 20.15 -4.57 26.16
N LYS A 12 20.35 -3.25 26.16
CA LYS A 12 21.64 -2.56 26.11
C LYS A 12 22.52 -2.93 27.31
N GLY A 13 23.33 -3.98 27.17
CA GLY A 13 24.18 -4.50 28.26
C GLY A 13 25.41 -3.66 28.60
N ASN A 14 25.80 -2.67 27.79
CA ASN A 14 26.92 -1.76 28.09
C ASN A 14 26.77 -0.43 27.34
N LYS A 15 27.57 0.59 27.70
CA LYS A 15 27.56 1.99 27.21
C LYS A 15 27.59 2.18 25.68
N ASN A 16 27.77 1.12 24.88
CA ASN A 16 27.76 1.12 23.41
C ASN A 16 26.91 -0.01 22.78
N GLY A 17 25.91 -0.56 23.47
CA GLY A 17 25.09 -1.67 22.95
C GLY A 17 24.01 -1.24 21.94
N VAL A 18 23.73 -2.10 20.97
CA VAL A 18 22.56 -2.03 20.07
C VAL A 18 21.39 -2.73 20.75
N ALA A 19 20.23 -2.09 20.83
CA ALA A 19 19.02 -2.76 21.28
C ALA A 19 18.29 -3.35 20.06
N ILE A 20 17.95 -4.64 20.15
CA ILE A 20 17.24 -5.35 19.10
C ILE A 20 15.83 -5.63 19.58
N SER A 21 14.84 -5.17 18.82
CA SER A 21 13.42 -5.40 19.09
C SER A 21 12.78 -6.08 17.89
N ALA A 22 12.07 -7.17 18.14
CA ALA A 22 11.15 -7.74 17.17
C ALA A 22 9.78 -7.08 17.35
N VAL A 23 9.19 -6.61 16.27
CA VAL A 23 7.85 -6.03 16.22
C VAL A 23 7.00 -6.92 15.34
N TYR A 24 5.84 -7.34 15.84
CA TYR A 24 4.87 -8.07 15.03
C TYR A 24 3.51 -7.41 15.22
N THR A 25 2.82 -7.14 14.11
CA THR A 25 1.53 -6.46 14.07
C THR A 25 0.58 -7.23 13.18
N GLY A 26 -0.61 -7.52 13.66
CA GLY A 26 -1.67 -8.15 12.88
C GLY A 26 -2.97 -7.36 13.01
N GLY A 27 -3.75 -7.27 11.94
CA GLY A 27 -5.00 -6.52 12.00
C GLY A 27 -5.92 -6.78 10.82
N LEU A 28 -7.10 -6.17 10.92
CA LEU A 28 -8.06 -6.07 9.83
C LEU A 28 -7.82 -4.78 9.05
N SER A 29 -7.78 -4.92 7.72
CA SER A 29 -7.74 -3.82 6.76
C SER A 29 -9.05 -3.77 5.98
N ILE A 30 -9.37 -2.59 5.43
CA ILE A 30 -10.46 -2.43 4.49
C ILE A 30 -9.86 -1.76 3.25
N GLY A 31 -9.87 -2.49 2.13
CA GLY A 31 -9.48 -1.97 0.84
C GLY A 31 -10.66 -1.24 0.20
N LEU A 32 -10.49 0.03 -0.14
CA LEU A 32 -11.47 0.80 -0.88
C LEU A 32 -11.03 0.84 -2.35
N LEU A 33 -11.74 0.09 -3.21
CA LEU A 33 -11.47 0.13 -4.63
C LEU A 33 -12.34 1.20 -5.28
N ARG A 34 -11.68 2.23 -5.80
CA ARG A 34 -12.30 3.24 -6.65
C ARG A 34 -12.13 2.85 -8.13
N PRO A 35 -13.23 2.71 -8.90
CA PRO A 35 -13.12 2.50 -10.33
C PRO A 35 -12.54 3.74 -11.02
N TYR A 36 -11.62 3.52 -11.96
CA TYR A 36 -11.02 4.58 -12.77
C TYR A 36 -11.90 4.87 -13.99
N TYR A 37 -12.23 6.14 -14.21
CA TYR A 37 -13.00 6.61 -15.36
C TYR A 37 -12.06 7.29 -16.34
N LEU A 38 -12.13 6.90 -17.60
CA LEU A 38 -11.42 7.56 -18.70
C LEU A 38 -12.44 8.30 -19.56
N GLU A 39 -12.07 9.50 -19.99
CA GLU A 39 -12.76 10.21 -21.06
C GLU A 39 -12.13 9.78 -22.38
N VAL A 40 -12.92 9.10 -23.20
CA VAL A 40 -12.53 8.67 -24.53
C VAL A 40 -13.38 9.39 -25.57
N GLN A 41 -12.79 9.73 -26.70
CA GLN A 41 -13.56 10.16 -27.85
C GLN A 41 -14.02 8.93 -28.60
N ASP A 42 -15.31 8.86 -28.90
CA ASP A 42 -15.83 7.78 -29.73
C ASP A 42 -15.37 8.02 -31.19
N PRO A 43 -14.56 7.14 -31.80
CA PRO A 43 -14.03 7.35 -33.16
C PRO A 43 -15.11 7.26 -34.25
N VAL A 44 -16.33 6.83 -33.90
CA VAL A 44 -17.45 6.71 -34.85
C VAL A 44 -18.37 7.94 -34.82
N THR A 45 -18.56 8.57 -33.66
CA THR A 45 -19.49 9.71 -33.51
C THR A 45 -18.81 11.04 -33.16
N GLY A 46 -17.52 11.06 -32.83
CA GLY A 46 -16.78 12.27 -32.44
C GLY A 46 -17.17 12.83 -31.07
N ASP A 47 -18.00 12.10 -30.32
CA ASP A 47 -18.58 12.54 -29.05
C ASP A 47 -17.70 12.13 -27.87
N ASN A 48 -17.66 12.96 -26.83
CA ASN A 48 -16.84 12.71 -25.65
C ASN A 48 -17.63 11.83 -24.67
N LYS A 49 -17.20 10.58 -24.49
CA LYS A 49 -17.83 9.64 -23.54
C LYS A 49 -16.93 9.39 -22.34
N VAL A 50 -17.51 9.48 -21.15
CA VAL A 50 -16.87 9.03 -19.92
C VAL A 50 -17.14 7.54 -19.76
N ILE A 51 -16.14 6.70 -20.04
CA ILE A 51 -16.26 5.25 -19.92
C ILE A 51 -15.53 4.74 -18.67
N LYS A 52 -16.10 3.69 -18.09
CA LYS A 52 -15.49 2.90 -17.01
C LYS A 52 -14.80 1.69 -17.64
N TYR A 53 -13.72 1.21 -17.03
CA TYR A 53 -13.15 -0.07 -17.43
C TYR A 53 -14.19 -1.19 -17.28
N SER A 54 -14.70 -1.67 -18.40
CA SER A 54 -15.62 -2.80 -18.55
C SER A 54 -15.04 -3.70 -19.63
N LEU A 55 -15.13 -5.01 -19.47
CA LEU A 55 -14.60 -5.99 -20.45
C LEU A 55 -15.12 -5.70 -21.88
N GLN A 56 -16.33 -5.15 -22.01
CA GLN A 56 -16.97 -4.77 -23.27
C GLN A 56 -16.36 -3.52 -23.95
N ASP A 57 -15.80 -2.58 -23.19
CA ASP A 57 -15.19 -1.33 -23.69
C ASP A 57 -13.65 -1.38 -23.68
N SER A 58 -13.06 -2.56 -23.43
CA SER A 58 -11.61 -2.73 -23.29
C SER A 58 -10.81 -2.19 -24.47
N ALA A 59 -11.35 -2.28 -25.70
CA ALA A 59 -10.71 -1.77 -26.91
C ALA A 59 -10.69 -0.24 -26.99
N LEU A 60 -11.72 0.45 -26.47
CA LEU A 60 -11.78 1.92 -26.41
C LEU A 60 -10.96 2.46 -25.23
N PHE A 61 -10.92 1.72 -24.11
CA PHE A 61 -10.16 2.07 -22.91
C PHE A 61 -8.64 1.88 -23.07
N LEU A 62 -8.20 0.97 -23.96
CA LEU A 62 -6.78 0.71 -24.28
C LEU A 62 -6.35 1.34 -25.63
N GLY A 63 -7.26 2.03 -26.32
CA GLY A 63 -7.02 2.64 -27.63
C GLY A 63 -6.32 4.01 -27.55
N PRO A 64 -5.84 4.55 -28.68
CA PRO A 64 -5.17 5.87 -28.74
C PRO A 64 -6.13 7.06 -28.53
N THR A 65 -7.44 6.83 -28.39
CA THR A 65 -8.48 7.86 -28.34
C THR A 65 -8.83 8.30 -26.91
N ILE A 66 -7.83 8.32 -26.02
CA ILE A 66 -7.98 8.77 -24.64
C ILE A 66 -7.75 10.29 -24.63
N ILE A 67 -8.81 11.07 -24.35
CA ILE A 67 -8.73 12.54 -24.27
C ILE A 67 -8.21 12.98 -22.90
N GLY A 68 -8.57 12.26 -21.83
CA GLY A 68 -8.16 12.60 -20.46
C GLY A 68 -8.71 11.68 -19.37
N SER A 69 -8.33 11.97 -18.13
CA SER A 69 -8.91 11.33 -16.94
C SER A 69 -10.27 11.95 -16.62
N GLY A 70 -11.32 11.15 -16.42
CA GLY A 70 -12.72 11.59 -16.22
C GLY A 70 -13.04 12.34 -14.91
N GLY A 71 -12.08 13.09 -14.38
CA GLY A 71 -12.22 13.96 -13.21
C GLY A 71 -12.06 13.27 -11.86
N PHE A 72 -11.42 13.97 -10.91
CA PHE A 72 -11.16 13.47 -9.55
C PHE A 72 -12.44 13.27 -8.70
N GLY A 73 -13.60 13.79 -9.14
CA GLY A 73 -14.89 13.65 -8.47
C GLY A 73 -15.74 12.43 -8.91
N LYS A 74 -15.38 11.69 -9.97
CA LYS A 74 -16.15 10.52 -10.43
C LYS A 74 -15.69 9.22 -9.75
N GLY A 75 -16.62 8.32 -9.42
CA GLY A 75 -16.33 7.00 -8.84
C GLY A 75 -16.39 6.89 -7.32
N TRP A 76 -16.71 7.96 -6.59
CA TRP A 76 -16.93 7.92 -5.13
C TRP A 76 -18.23 7.18 -4.74
N GLY A 77 -19.26 7.23 -5.59
CA GLY A 77 -20.52 6.51 -5.36
C GLY A 77 -20.49 5.01 -5.70
N GLU A 78 -19.47 4.55 -6.42
CA GLU A 78 -19.32 3.16 -6.88
C GLU A 78 -18.12 2.45 -6.22
N MET A 79 -17.69 2.94 -5.06
CA MET A 79 -16.58 2.35 -4.33
C MET A 79 -16.93 0.94 -3.85
N LYS A 80 -16.07 -0.02 -4.17
CA LYS A 80 -16.20 -1.39 -3.65
C LYS A 80 -15.37 -1.51 -2.38
N MET A 81 -16.05 -1.72 -1.26
CA MET A 81 -15.42 -2.03 0.01
C MET A 81 -15.00 -3.50 0.02
N LYS A 82 -13.74 -3.77 0.30
CA LYS A 82 -13.18 -5.11 0.39
C LYS A 82 -12.53 -5.32 1.76
N PRO A 83 -13.16 -6.10 2.65
CA PRO A 83 -12.52 -6.45 3.91
C PRO A 83 -11.28 -7.31 3.64
N GLY A 84 -10.24 -7.06 4.40
CA GLY A 84 -8.97 -7.76 4.38
C GLY A 84 -8.36 -7.87 5.77
N ALA A 85 -7.25 -8.56 5.82
CA ALA A 85 -6.39 -8.65 6.99
C ALA A 85 -4.96 -8.36 6.56
N PHE A 86 -4.16 -7.84 7.48
CA PHE A 86 -2.75 -7.60 7.26
C PHE A 86 -1.95 -8.15 8.42
N ALA A 87 -0.74 -8.61 8.12
CA ALA A 87 0.26 -8.99 9.09
C ALA A 87 1.59 -8.34 8.72
N LYS A 88 2.28 -7.78 9.71
CA LYS A 88 3.58 -7.13 9.57
C LYS A 88 4.51 -7.70 10.61
N ILE A 89 5.73 -7.98 10.21
CA ILE A 89 6.82 -8.38 11.08
C ILE A 89 8.01 -7.47 10.78
N ALA A 90 8.67 -6.97 11.81
CA ALA A 90 9.81 -6.09 11.66
C ALA A 90 10.86 -6.36 12.74
N LEU A 91 12.11 -6.14 12.38
CA LEU A 91 13.24 -6.12 13.29
C LEU A 91 13.74 -4.68 13.35
N ARG A 92 13.72 -4.12 14.55
CA ARG A 92 14.24 -2.79 14.84
C ARG A 92 15.55 -2.89 15.61
N PHE A 93 16.56 -2.21 15.08
CA PHE A 93 17.89 -2.07 15.65
C PHE A 93 18.06 -0.63 16.10
N ASP A 94 18.17 -0.39 17.40
CA ASP A 94 18.30 0.94 17.98
C ASP A 94 19.75 1.15 18.46
N TYR A 95 20.42 2.17 17.93
CA TYR A 95 21.82 2.50 18.22
C TYR A 95 21.88 3.62 19.26
N GLY A 96 22.07 3.25 20.52
CA GLY A 96 22.00 4.19 21.65
C GLY A 96 23.29 4.96 21.96
N ARG A 97 24.04 5.47 20.98
CA ARG A 97 25.25 6.27 21.26
C ARG A 97 24.89 7.76 21.37
N PHE A 98 25.38 8.40 22.43
CA PHE A 98 25.56 9.85 22.49
C PHE A 98 26.50 10.27 21.36
N ASN A 99 25.96 10.57 20.18
CA ASN A 99 26.38 11.65 19.30
C ASN A 99 25.45 11.63 18.07
N GLU A 100 24.63 12.67 17.97
CA GLU A 100 23.94 13.18 16.77
C GLU A 100 23.92 12.26 15.54
N THR A 101 22.79 11.60 15.29
CA THR A 101 22.01 11.73 14.04
C THR A 101 21.19 10.47 13.75
N VAL A 102 21.68 9.26 14.04
CA VAL A 102 20.96 8.00 13.69
C VAL A 102 20.57 7.22 14.95
N SER A 103 19.26 7.10 15.21
CA SER A 103 18.73 6.39 16.38
C SER A 103 18.40 4.93 16.11
N GLY A 104 18.12 4.53 14.86
CA GLY A 104 17.92 3.12 14.56
C GLY A 104 17.56 2.80 13.12
N ILE A 105 17.56 1.52 12.81
CA ILE A 105 17.15 0.95 11.52
C ILE A 105 16.05 -0.06 11.80
N GLU A 106 14.96 0.00 11.04
CA GLU A 106 13.89 -0.99 11.06
C GLU A 106 13.80 -1.67 9.70
N LEU A 107 13.80 -3.00 9.72
CA LEU A 107 13.66 -3.84 8.55
C LEU A 107 12.38 -4.64 8.73
N GLY A 108 11.42 -4.50 7.83
CA GLY A 108 10.12 -5.13 8.00
C GLY A 108 9.56 -5.75 6.72
N LEU A 109 8.75 -6.78 6.93
CA LEU A 109 7.96 -7.46 5.92
C LEU A 109 6.48 -7.28 6.29
N SER A 110 5.66 -6.98 5.31
CA SER A 110 4.21 -6.80 5.45
C SER A 110 3.51 -7.66 4.41
N THR A 111 2.48 -8.37 4.84
CA THR A 111 1.60 -9.13 3.96
C THR A 111 0.17 -8.67 4.19
N GLU A 112 -0.57 -8.49 3.12
CA GLU A 112 -1.98 -8.12 3.14
C GLU A 112 -2.78 -9.13 2.34
N PHE A 113 -3.86 -9.62 2.94
CA PHE A 113 -4.76 -10.58 2.34
C PHE A 113 -6.17 -10.00 2.30
N TYR A 114 -6.77 -9.99 1.12
CA TYR A 114 -8.12 -9.48 0.90
C TYR A 114 -9.06 -10.62 0.54
N GLY A 115 -10.27 -10.63 1.11
CA GLY A 115 -11.26 -11.70 0.87
C GLY A 115 -11.81 -11.73 -0.56
N SER A 116 -11.44 -10.76 -1.41
CA SER A 116 -11.72 -10.79 -2.84
C SER A 116 -10.49 -10.37 -3.62
N LYS A 117 -10.39 -10.92 -4.83
CA LYS A 117 -9.49 -10.48 -5.89
C LYS A 117 -9.55 -8.95 -6.07
N ILE A 118 -8.41 -8.28 -5.99
CA ILE A 118 -8.27 -6.84 -6.23
C ILE A 118 -7.73 -6.65 -7.67
N PRO A 119 -8.57 -6.19 -8.62
CA PRO A 119 -8.12 -5.79 -9.94
C PRO A 119 -7.38 -4.44 -9.84
N ILE A 120 -6.04 -4.47 -9.94
CA ILE A 120 -5.21 -3.25 -9.93
C ILE A 120 -4.88 -2.80 -11.35
N MET A 121 -4.69 -3.74 -12.29
CA MET A 121 -4.34 -3.46 -13.67
C MET A 121 -5.19 -4.29 -14.65
N ALA A 122 -5.57 -3.66 -15.75
CA ALA A 122 -6.19 -4.32 -16.89
C ALA A 122 -5.24 -5.41 -17.44
N MET A 123 -5.80 -6.56 -17.84
CA MET A 123 -5.07 -7.72 -18.39
C MET A 123 -4.10 -8.45 -17.44
N GLN A 124 -4.06 -8.09 -16.15
CA GLN A 124 -3.28 -8.84 -15.15
C GLN A 124 -4.19 -9.73 -14.31
N LYS A 125 -3.72 -10.94 -13.97
CA LYS A 125 -4.41 -11.84 -13.03
C LYS A 125 -4.59 -11.14 -11.68
N ASP A 126 -5.84 -11.03 -11.23
CA ASP A 126 -6.16 -10.37 -9.96
C ASP A 126 -5.46 -11.09 -8.79
N LYS A 127 -4.84 -10.29 -7.92
CA LYS A 127 -4.17 -10.79 -6.71
C LYS A 127 -5.02 -10.49 -5.48
N GLN A 128 -5.07 -11.47 -4.58
CA GLN A 128 -5.72 -11.35 -3.27
C GLN A 128 -4.69 -11.20 -2.14
N LEU A 129 -3.42 -11.53 -2.42
CA LEU A 129 -2.31 -11.47 -1.49
C LEU A 129 -1.26 -10.48 -2.00
N PHE A 130 -0.86 -9.56 -1.15
CA PHE A 130 0.13 -8.54 -1.42
C PHE A 130 1.27 -8.64 -0.41
N PHE A 131 2.48 -8.80 -0.91
CA PHE A 131 3.69 -8.84 -0.09
C PHE A 131 4.49 -7.57 -0.29
N GLN A 132 5.00 -7.01 0.80
CA GLN A 132 5.76 -5.77 0.83
C GLN A 132 6.95 -5.95 1.77
N ALA A 133 8.10 -5.43 1.38
CA ALA A 133 9.27 -5.29 2.25
C ALA A 133 9.57 -3.81 2.38
N TYR A 134 9.96 -3.37 3.57
CA TYR A 134 10.33 -1.99 3.83
C TYR A 134 11.57 -1.90 4.70
N ILE A 135 12.26 -0.78 4.53
CA ILE A 135 13.40 -0.37 5.35
C ILE A 135 13.09 1.04 5.82
N SER A 136 13.18 1.27 7.13
CA SER A 136 12.96 2.58 7.73
C SER A 136 14.19 2.99 8.55
N LEU A 137 14.66 4.20 8.32
CA LEU A 137 15.75 4.81 9.07
C LEU A 137 15.13 5.76 10.10
N LEU A 138 15.40 5.52 11.38
CA LEU A 138 14.95 6.35 12.48
C LEU A 138 16.05 7.34 12.86
N PHE A 139 15.76 8.62 12.71
CA PHE A 139 16.63 9.72 13.12
C PHE A 139 16.06 10.37 14.37
N GLY A 140 16.88 10.48 15.42
CA GLY A 140 16.50 11.08 16.69
C GLY A 140 17.70 11.78 17.32
N SER A 141 17.49 13.03 17.72
CA SER A 141 18.49 13.84 18.43
C SER A 141 17.96 14.14 19.82
N ARG A 142 18.78 13.89 20.84
CA ARG A 142 18.47 14.26 22.23
C ARG A 142 19.40 15.41 22.60
N LYS A 143 18.84 16.58 22.90
CA LYS A 143 19.57 17.74 23.42
C LYS A 143 19.95 17.53 24.88
#